data_AF-A0A3L7P8M3-F1
#
_entry.id   AF-A0A3L7P8M3-F1
#
_cell.length_a   1.000
_cell.length_b   1.000
_cell.length_c   1.000
_cell.angle_alpha   90.00
_cell.angle_beta   90.00
_cell.angle_gamma   90.00
#
_symmetry.space_group_name_H-M   'P 1'
#
loop_
_entity.id
_entity.type
_entity.pdbx_description
1 polymer ?
#
loop_
_entity_poly.entity_id
_entity_poly.type
_entity_poly.pdbx_seq_one_letter_code
_entity_poly.pdbx_strand_id
1 'polypeptide(L)'
;MNYPAWEWLVFTGLAGLAWGTYVPIIFYGGQELTTKPGELGGRLLSILCVGMAYFLLAVMLPVGLMGGGVFAWPQINGPSGLLFSSLAGVAGAVGAICVIFASKAAVDAAKAEGKNPATYRIFIAPIIFGVAPVINTMVSLLWHPQAGDPLHFGIRHLPGWILWAGIFAVGSGAFLVLLAKEQGEAAHAPKPGK
;
A
#
# COMPACT_ATOMS: atom_id res chain seq x y z
N MET A 1 18.63 -28.48 3.45
CA MET A 1 17.42 -28.30 2.63
C MET A 1 17.81 -27.35 1.50
N ASN A 2 17.79 -27.80 0.25
CA ASN A 2 18.09 -26.94 -0.90
C ASN A 2 16.82 -26.14 -1.23
N TYR A 3 16.75 -24.89 -0.79
CA TYR A 3 15.65 -24.01 -1.17
C TYR A 3 15.87 -23.53 -2.62
N PRO A 4 14.88 -23.67 -3.51
CA PRO A 4 14.97 -23.14 -4.85
C PRO A 4 15.15 -21.62 -4.83
N ALA A 5 16.16 -21.13 -5.54
CA ALA A 5 16.47 -19.70 -5.62
C ALA A 5 15.37 -18.83 -6.29
N TRP A 6 14.28 -19.43 -6.78
CA TRP A 6 13.16 -18.72 -7.39
C TRP A 6 11.97 -18.48 -6.45
N GLU A 7 11.94 -19.08 -5.25
CA GLU A 7 10.81 -18.94 -4.31
C GLU A 7 10.54 -17.48 -3.94
N TRP A 8 11.59 -16.68 -3.74
CA TRP A 8 11.44 -15.25 -3.41
C TRP A 8 10.78 -14.45 -4.54
N LEU A 9 10.94 -14.86 -5.81
CA LEU A 9 10.27 -14.22 -6.95
C LEU A 9 8.76 -14.44 -6.88
N VAL A 10 8.32 -15.62 -6.45
CA VAL A 10 6.89 -15.93 -6.28
C VAL A 10 6.28 -15.03 -5.23
N PHE A 11 6.90 -14.97 -4.04
CA PHE A 11 6.38 -14.13 -2.95
C PHE A 11 6.39 -12.65 -3.31
N THR A 12 7.42 -12.19 -4.03
CA THR A 12 7.50 -10.81 -4.53
C THR A 12 6.40 -10.52 -5.55
N GLY A 13 6.16 -11.46 -6.49
CA GLY A 13 5.08 -11.35 -7.46
C GLY A 13 3.69 -11.34 -6.81
N LEU A 14 3.46 -12.20 -5.82
CA LEU A 14 2.22 -12.25 -5.04
C LEU A 14 2.01 -10.97 -4.23
N ALA A 15 3.08 -10.41 -3.63
CA ALA A 15 3.03 -9.13 -2.94
C ALA A 15 2.63 -7.99 -3.90
N GLY A 16 3.23 -7.96 -5.09
CA GLY A 16 2.88 -7.01 -6.14
C GLY A 16 1.42 -7.15 -6.58
N LEU A 17 0.95 -8.38 -6.79
CA LEU A 17 -0.44 -8.67 -7.15
C LEU A 17 -1.43 -8.23 -6.04
N ALA A 18 -1.14 -8.55 -4.79
CA ALA A 18 -1.99 -8.20 -3.65
C ALA A 18 -2.11 -6.68 -3.49
N TRP A 19 -0.99 -5.94 -3.51
CA TRP A 19 -1.02 -4.48 -3.41
C TRP A 19 -1.62 -3.81 -4.64
N GLY A 20 -1.34 -4.34 -5.84
CA GLY A 20 -1.90 -3.82 -7.09
C GLY A 20 -3.42 -3.96 -7.18
N THR A 21 -3.97 -5.06 -6.66
CA THR A 21 -5.42 -5.30 -6.64
C THR A 21 -6.13 -4.67 -5.45
N TYR A 22 -5.41 -4.34 -4.38
CA TYR A 22 -5.98 -3.77 -3.15
C TYR A 22 -6.80 -2.50 -3.40
N VAL A 23 -6.23 -1.50 -4.07
CA VAL A 23 -6.86 -0.18 -4.29
C VAL A 23 -8.21 -0.28 -5.04
N PRO A 24 -8.32 -0.96 -6.19
CA PRO A 24 -9.60 -1.09 -6.88
C PRO A 24 -10.64 -1.88 -6.06
N ILE A 25 -10.23 -2.95 -5.37
CA ILE A 25 -11.14 -3.78 -4.56
C ILE A 25 -11.71 -2.96 -3.39
N ILE A 26 -10.87 -2.23 -2.65
CA ILE A 26 -11.33 -1.45 -1.49
C ILE A 26 -12.19 -0.25 -1.92
N PHE A 27 -11.92 0.30 -3.12
CA PHE A 27 -12.75 1.37 -3.68
C PHE A 27 -14.14 0.88 -4.05
N TYR A 28 -14.23 -0.28 -4.71
CA TYR A 28 -15.49 -0.92 -5.03
C TYR A 28 -16.25 -1.29 -3.75
N GLY A 29 -15.62 -2.05 -2.85
CA GLY A 29 -16.25 -2.46 -1.58
C GLY A 29 -16.75 -1.27 -0.75
N GLY A 30 -15.94 -0.20 -0.64
CA GLY A 30 -16.38 0.99 0.09
C GLY A 30 -17.46 1.81 -0.62
N GLN A 31 -17.67 1.65 -1.92
CA GLN A 31 -18.85 2.22 -2.60
C GLN A 31 -20.10 1.40 -2.34
N GLU A 32 -20.02 0.08 -2.49
CA GLU A 32 -21.14 -0.84 -2.24
C GLU A 32 -21.66 -0.74 -0.80
N LEU A 33 -20.74 -0.54 0.15
CA LEU A 33 -21.10 -0.35 1.56
C LEU A 33 -21.60 1.07 1.89
N THR A 34 -21.47 2.03 0.97
CA THR A 34 -21.97 3.41 1.17
C THR A 34 -23.42 3.50 0.68
N THR A 35 -24.37 3.40 1.60
CA THR A 35 -25.82 3.38 1.29
C THR A 35 -26.40 4.76 0.97
N LYS A 36 -25.78 5.85 1.45
CA LYS A 36 -26.22 7.22 1.20
C LYS A 36 -25.05 8.12 0.79
N PRO A 37 -25.24 9.03 -0.20
CA PRO A 37 -24.22 10.00 -0.59
C PRO A 37 -23.78 10.86 0.61
N GLY A 38 -22.47 10.98 0.81
CA GLY A 38 -21.89 11.84 1.86
C GLY A 38 -21.63 11.16 3.21
N GLU A 39 -22.18 9.96 3.44
CA GLU A 39 -21.96 9.25 4.71
C GLU A 39 -20.58 8.59 4.80
N LEU A 40 -20.00 8.61 6.00
CA LEU A 40 -18.71 7.98 6.30
C LEU A 40 -18.83 6.47 6.59
N GLY A 41 -20.04 5.99 6.88
CA GLY A 41 -20.30 4.64 7.42
C GLY A 41 -19.72 3.50 6.56
N GLY A 42 -19.96 3.53 5.25
CA GLY A 42 -19.44 2.51 4.33
C GLY A 42 -17.91 2.46 4.27
N ARG A 43 -17.24 3.61 4.46
CA ARG A 43 -15.78 3.71 4.50
C ARG A 43 -15.22 3.16 5.81
N LEU A 44 -15.86 3.47 6.94
CA LEU A 44 -15.49 2.91 8.24
C LEU A 44 -15.68 1.39 8.27
N LEU A 45 -16.77 0.89 7.72
CA LEU A 45 -17.00 -0.55 7.61
C LEU A 45 -15.94 -1.23 6.73
N SER A 46 -15.53 -0.58 5.64
CA SER A 46 -14.41 -1.06 4.81
C SER A 46 -13.10 -1.13 5.61
N ILE A 47 -12.80 -0.12 6.43
CA ILE A 47 -11.64 -0.14 7.34
C ILE A 47 -11.74 -1.32 8.33
N LEU A 48 -12.92 -1.58 8.87
CA LEU A 48 -13.16 -2.69 9.78
C LEU A 48 -12.93 -4.05 9.09
N CYS A 49 -13.38 -4.21 7.85
CA CYS A 49 -13.11 -5.41 7.05
C CYS A 49 -11.60 -5.63 6.82
N VAL A 50 -10.86 -4.56 6.51
CA VAL A 50 -9.39 -4.62 6.36
C VAL A 50 -8.72 -5.00 7.69
N GLY A 51 -9.15 -4.37 8.80
CA GLY A 51 -8.62 -4.65 10.14
C GLY A 51 -8.86 -6.10 10.56
N MET A 52 -10.04 -6.64 10.29
CA MET A 52 -10.36 -8.05 10.57
C MET A 52 -9.48 -8.99 9.73
N ALA A 53 -9.29 -8.70 8.44
CA ALA A 53 -8.41 -9.50 7.59
C ALA A 53 -6.95 -9.48 8.10
N TYR A 54 -6.46 -8.31 8.53
CA TYR A 54 -5.12 -8.18 9.12
C TYR A 54 -5.00 -8.94 10.44
N PHE A 55 -6.01 -8.91 11.30
CA PHE A 55 -6.01 -9.69 12.52
C PHE A 55 -5.93 -11.20 12.23
N LEU A 56 -6.74 -11.70 11.30
CA LEU A 56 -6.72 -13.12 10.94
C LEU A 56 -5.38 -13.55 10.33
N LEU A 57 -4.84 -12.78 9.38
CA LEU A 57 -3.64 -13.16 8.65
C LEU A 57 -2.34 -12.83 9.37
N ALA A 58 -2.28 -11.70 10.08
CA ALA A 58 -1.05 -11.23 10.74
C ALA A 58 -0.97 -11.60 12.22
N VAL A 59 -2.07 -12.04 12.85
CA VAL A 59 -2.07 -12.50 14.25
C VAL A 59 -2.44 -13.98 14.33
N MET A 60 -3.63 -14.37 13.88
CA MET A 60 -4.12 -15.73 14.08
C MET A 60 -3.28 -16.78 13.33
N LEU A 61 -2.89 -16.50 12.09
CA LEU A 61 -2.10 -17.43 11.30
C LEU A 61 -0.69 -17.66 11.91
N PRO A 62 0.13 -16.64 12.24
CA PRO A 62 1.42 -16.86 12.88
C PRO A 62 1.30 -17.54 14.27
N VAL A 63 0.33 -17.13 15.08
CA VAL A 63 0.08 -17.74 16.40
C VAL A 63 -0.32 -19.20 16.25
N GLY A 64 -1.18 -19.55 15.29
CA GLY A 64 -1.57 -20.93 15.03
C GLY A 64 -0.40 -21.80 14.56
N LEU A 65 0.44 -21.28 13.66
CA LEU A 65 1.61 -22.02 13.16
C LEU A 65 2.67 -22.24 14.24
N MET A 66 2.97 -21.22 15.05
CA MET A 66 3.96 -21.36 16.13
C MET A 66 3.40 -22.11 17.35
N GLY A 67 2.14 -21.85 17.71
CA GLY A 67 1.44 -22.54 18.79
C GLY A 67 1.19 -24.02 18.49
N GLY A 68 0.99 -24.37 17.21
CA GLY A 68 0.87 -25.76 16.74
C GLY A 68 2.22 -26.49 16.56
N GLY A 69 3.35 -25.85 16.85
CA GLY A 69 4.68 -26.45 16.75
C GLY A 69 5.24 -26.61 15.33
N VAL A 70 4.60 -26.01 14.31
CA VAL A 70 5.10 -26.00 12.92
C VAL A 70 6.37 -25.16 12.82
N PHE A 71 6.42 -24.05 13.56
CA PHE A 71 7.61 -23.20 13.69
C PHE A 71 7.90 -22.91 15.16
N ALA A 72 9.18 -22.82 15.51
CA ALA A 72 9.60 -22.49 16.87
C ALA A 72 9.37 -21.01 17.18
N TRP A 73 9.00 -20.71 18.43
CA TRP A 73 8.98 -19.34 18.93
C TRP A 73 10.39 -18.77 18.99
N PRO A 74 10.63 -17.55 18.47
CA PRO A 74 11.96 -16.96 18.49
C PRO A 74 12.34 -16.53 19.91
N GLN A 75 13.63 -16.63 20.23
CA GLN A 75 14.18 -15.98 21.42
C GLN A 75 14.22 -14.47 21.19
N ILE A 76 13.58 -13.70 22.07
CA ILE A 76 13.47 -12.25 21.92
C ILE A 76 14.80 -11.61 22.38
N ASN A 77 15.63 -11.26 21.40
CA ASN A 77 16.91 -10.58 21.63
C ASN A 77 16.71 -9.06 21.66
N GLY A 78 16.11 -8.54 22.74
CA GLY A 78 15.91 -7.11 23.00
C GLY A 78 14.63 -6.50 22.38
N PRO A 79 14.31 -5.23 22.73
CA PRO A 79 13.03 -4.60 22.36
C PRO A 79 12.98 -4.09 20.91
N SER A 80 14.13 -3.90 20.26
CA SER A 80 14.20 -3.23 18.94
C SER A 80 13.44 -4.00 17.86
N GLY A 81 13.60 -5.33 17.79
CA GLY A 81 12.89 -6.14 16.79
C GLY A 81 11.37 -6.03 16.92
N LEU A 82 10.86 -6.06 18.16
CA LEU A 82 9.44 -5.89 18.46
C LEU A 82 8.96 -4.49 18.11
N LEU A 83 9.72 -3.46 18.47
CA LEU A 83 9.37 -2.06 18.22
C LEU A 83 9.29 -1.77 16.72
N PHE A 84 10.34 -2.07 15.94
CA PHE A 84 10.35 -1.77 14.50
C PHE A 84 9.33 -2.59 13.72
N SER A 85 9.09 -3.85 14.11
CA SER A 85 8.02 -4.66 13.52
C SER A 85 6.64 -4.06 13.81
N SER A 86 6.43 -3.56 15.03
CA SER A 86 5.17 -2.88 15.41
C SER A 86 4.99 -1.56 14.64
N LEU A 87 6.05 -0.76 14.52
CA LEU A 87 6.04 0.48 13.74
C LEU A 87 5.75 0.22 12.26
N ALA A 88 6.32 -0.83 11.67
CA ALA A 88 6.01 -1.25 10.31
C ALA A 88 4.53 -1.64 10.15
N GLY A 89 3.97 -2.35 11.12
CA GLY A 89 2.53 -2.68 11.16
C GLY A 89 1.64 -1.44 11.22
N VAL A 90 1.99 -0.46 12.07
CA VAL A 90 1.28 0.82 12.16
C VAL A 90 1.36 1.58 10.84
N ALA A 91 2.54 1.67 10.22
CA ALA A 91 2.73 2.34 8.94
C ALA A 91 1.84 1.72 7.83
N GLY A 92 1.76 0.39 7.78
CA GLY A 92 0.87 -0.32 6.86
C GLY A 92 -0.61 -0.03 7.09
N ALA A 93 -1.06 -0.08 8.35
CA ALA A 93 -2.45 0.22 8.72
C ALA A 93 -2.85 1.66 8.41
N VAL A 94 -1.97 2.63 8.73
CA VAL A 94 -2.16 4.04 8.38
C VAL A 94 -2.26 4.21 6.87
N GLY A 95 -1.38 3.57 6.09
CA GLY A 95 -1.44 3.58 4.63
C GLY A 95 -2.78 3.10 4.08
N ALA A 96 -3.28 1.96 4.56
CA ALA A 96 -4.59 1.42 4.18
C ALA A 96 -5.76 2.38 4.49
N ILE A 97 -5.74 2.98 5.69
CA ILE A 97 -6.74 3.97 6.11
C ILE A 97 -6.68 5.22 5.22
N CYS A 98 -5.49 5.71 4.91
CA CYS A 98 -5.29 6.85 4.03
C CYS A 98 -5.81 6.59 2.61
N VAL A 99 -5.64 5.37 2.05
CA VAL A 99 -6.22 5.01 0.74
C VAL A 99 -7.75 5.11 0.76
N ILE A 100 -8.39 4.65 1.83
CA ILE A 100 -9.85 4.68 1.97
C ILE A 100 -10.35 6.13 2.11
N PHE A 101 -9.68 6.96 2.92
CA PHE A 101 -10.06 8.36 3.05
C PHE A 101 -9.75 9.18 1.79
N ALA A 102 -8.63 8.92 1.11
CA ALA A 102 -8.31 9.55 -0.16
C ALA A 102 -9.39 9.27 -1.22
N SER A 103 -9.89 8.03 -1.29
CA SER A 103 -10.98 7.71 -2.23
C SER A 103 -12.33 8.30 -1.83
N LYS A 104 -12.59 8.52 -0.54
CA LYS A 104 -13.76 9.33 -0.12
C LYS A 104 -13.58 10.79 -0.56
N ALA A 105 -12.47 11.42 -0.20
CA ALA A 105 -12.19 12.82 -0.50
C ALA A 105 -12.24 13.10 -2.01
N ALA A 106 -11.70 12.20 -2.83
CA ALA A 106 -11.76 12.30 -4.29
C ALA A 106 -13.20 12.28 -4.83
N VAL A 107 -14.08 11.43 -4.29
CA VAL A 107 -15.50 11.38 -4.70
C VAL A 107 -16.23 12.64 -4.28
N ASP A 108 -16.03 13.07 -3.04
CA ASP A 108 -16.75 14.22 -2.49
C ASP A 108 -16.35 15.49 -3.23
N ALA A 109 -15.06 15.68 -3.53
CA ALA A 109 -14.56 16.78 -4.36
C ALA A 109 -15.16 16.74 -5.77
N ALA A 110 -15.16 15.57 -6.43
CA ALA A 110 -15.74 15.44 -7.76
C ALA A 110 -17.23 15.78 -7.78
N LYS A 111 -17.99 15.32 -6.78
CA LYS A 111 -19.42 15.63 -6.63
C LYS A 111 -19.69 17.10 -6.38
N ALA A 112 -18.90 17.75 -5.53
CA ALA A 112 -19.02 19.18 -5.24
C ALA A 112 -18.83 20.04 -6.52
N GLU A 113 -18.01 19.56 -7.45
CA GLU A 113 -17.77 20.21 -8.74
C GLU A 113 -18.70 19.74 -9.88
N GLY A 114 -19.65 18.83 -9.60
CA GLY A 114 -20.52 18.24 -10.62
C GLY A 114 -19.78 17.36 -11.64
N LYS A 115 -18.58 16.89 -11.30
CA LYS A 115 -17.73 16.04 -12.15
C LYS A 115 -17.95 14.56 -11.85
N ASN A 116 -17.57 13.70 -12.79
CA ASN A 116 -17.58 12.25 -12.58
C ASN A 116 -16.64 11.89 -11.41
N PRO A 117 -17.08 11.08 -10.42
CA PRO A 117 -16.23 10.60 -9.32
C PRO A 117 -14.93 9.91 -9.74
N ALA A 118 -14.86 9.39 -10.97
CA ALA A 118 -13.63 8.89 -11.55
C ALA A 118 -12.55 9.98 -11.58
N THR A 119 -12.88 11.22 -11.97
CA THR A 119 -11.95 12.33 -12.28
C THR A 119 -10.75 12.46 -11.33
N TYR A 120 -10.96 12.36 -10.02
CA TYR A 120 -9.88 12.48 -9.04
C TYR A 120 -9.35 11.15 -8.53
N ARG A 121 -10.18 10.10 -8.54
CA ARG A 121 -9.79 8.76 -8.09
C ARG A 121 -8.67 8.16 -8.92
N ILE A 122 -8.65 8.51 -10.21
CA ILE A 122 -7.67 8.03 -11.18
C ILE A 122 -6.23 8.27 -10.74
N PHE A 123 -6.02 9.31 -9.92
CA PHE A 123 -4.70 9.75 -9.49
C PHE A 123 -4.22 9.08 -8.19
N ILE A 124 -5.09 8.43 -7.42
CA ILE A 124 -4.74 7.95 -6.07
C ILE A 124 -3.67 6.85 -6.13
N ALA A 125 -3.95 5.76 -6.86
CA ALA A 125 -3.00 4.67 -7.02
C ALA A 125 -1.66 5.13 -7.64
N PRO A 126 -1.64 5.90 -8.76
CA PRO A 126 -0.37 6.33 -9.35
C PRO A 126 0.47 7.21 -8.45
N ILE A 127 -0.14 8.11 -7.69
CA ILE A 127 0.62 8.96 -6.77
C ILE A 127 1.25 8.09 -5.69
N ILE A 128 0.49 7.17 -5.08
CA ILE A 128 1.01 6.30 -4.02
C ILE A 128 2.13 5.40 -4.54
N PHE A 129 1.88 4.66 -5.61
CA PHE A 129 2.84 3.69 -6.13
C PHE A 129 3.99 4.32 -6.93
N GLY A 130 3.84 5.55 -7.42
CA GLY A 130 4.93 6.33 -8.00
C GLY A 130 5.86 6.91 -6.95
N VAL A 131 5.33 7.35 -5.80
CA VAL A 131 6.11 8.00 -4.73
C VAL A 131 6.69 6.99 -3.74
N ALA A 132 6.00 5.87 -3.46
CA ALA A 132 6.45 4.87 -2.49
C ALA A 132 7.86 4.31 -2.76
N PRO A 133 8.25 3.95 -4.00
CA PRO A 133 9.61 3.51 -4.30
C PRO A 133 10.65 4.60 -4.03
N VAL A 134 10.30 5.87 -4.25
CA VAL A 134 11.18 7.02 -4.00
C VAL A 134 11.41 7.19 -2.50
N ILE A 135 10.35 7.20 -1.70
CA ILE A 135 10.45 7.28 -0.24
C ILE A 135 11.26 6.11 0.30
N ASN A 136 10.96 4.88 -0.13
CA ASN A 136 11.70 3.69 0.30
C ASN A 136 13.19 3.81 -0.01
N THR A 137 13.52 4.28 -1.21
CA THR A 137 14.90 4.50 -1.64
C THR A 137 15.59 5.55 -0.79
N MET A 138 14.96 6.70 -0.56
CA MET A 138 15.52 7.78 0.26
C MET A 138 15.74 7.33 1.72
N VAL A 139 14.76 6.64 2.31
CA VAL A 139 14.90 6.07 3.66
C VAL A 139 16.03 5.05 3.70
N SER A 140 16.13 4.17 2.70
CA SER A 140 17.18 3.14 2.65
C SER A 140 18.59 3.70 2.41
N LEU A 141 18.70 4.86 1.76
CA LEU A 141 19.97 5.57 1.59
C LEU A 141 20.45 6.25 2.87
N LEU A 142 19.51 6.71 3.70
CA LEU A 142 19.80 7.51 4.88
C LEU A 142 19.84 6.67 6.15
N TRP A 143 19.05 5.60 6.23
CA TRP A 143 18.87 4.80 7.43
C TRP A 143 19.62 3.47 7.33
N HIS A 144 20.60 3.27 8.20
CA HIS A 144 21.48 2.11 8.22
C HIS A 144 21.53 1.51 9.63
N PRO A 145 20.45 0.85 10.10
CA PRO A 145 20.38 0.33 11.47
C PRO A 145 21.52 -0.67 11.76
N GLN A 146 22.16 -0.52 12.93
CA GLN A 146 23.23 -1.38 13.41
C GLN A 146 22.86 -2.07 14.72
N ALA A 147 23.56 -3.16 15.06
CA ALA A 147 23.36 -3.84 16.33
C ALA A 147 23.70 -2.88 17.50
N GLY A 148 22.71 -2.57 18.34
CA GLY A 148 22.85 -1.63 19.45
C GLY A 148 22.63 -0.15 19.10
N ASP A 149 22.59 0.22 17.82
CA ASP A 149 22.29 1.57 17.34
C ASP A 149 21.28 1.52 16.18
N PRO A 150 19.98 1.38 16.48
CA PRO A 150 18.95 1.24 15.46
C PRO A 150 18.62 2.54 14.73
N LEU A 151 18.98 3.71 15.26
CA LEU A 151 18.71 5.03 14.68
C LEU A 151 19.95 5.63 14.02
N HIS A 152 20.78 4.77 13.45
CA HIS A 152 21.98 5.19 12.75
C HIS A 152 21.62 5.76 11.36
N PHE A 153 21.73 7.08 11.20
CA PHE A 153 21.49 7.78 9.94
C PHE A 153 22.79 8.35 9.35
N GLY A 154 23.02 8.13 8.06
CA GLY A 154 24.18 8.68 7.35
C GLY A 154 24.27 8.22 5.89
N ILE A 155 24.92 9.03 5.05
CA ILE A 155 25.16 8.68 3.64
C ILE A 155 26.48 7.93 3.56
N ARG A 156 26.41 6.61 3.38
CA ARG A 156 27.62 5.75 3.35
C ARG A 156 28.34 5.78 2.00
N HIS A 157 27.58 5.94 0.90
CA HIS A 157 28.08 6.05 -0.46
C HIS A 157 27.12 6.92 -1.27
N LEU A 158 27.68 7.84 -2.08
CA LEU A 158 26.87 8.63 -3.01
C LEU A 158 26.35 7.71 -4.11
N PRO A 159 25.03 7.57 -4.27
CA PRO A 159 24.48 6.73 -5.32
C PRO A 159 24.82 7.30 -6.69
N GLY A 160 25.17 6.41 -7.63
CA GLY A 160 25.40 6.78 -9.02
C GLY A 160 24.15 7.36 -9.69
N TRP A 161 24.33 8.07 -10.79
CA TRP A 161 23.25 8.76 -11.52
C TRP A 161 22.09 7.85 -11.95
N ILE A 162 22.34 6.54 -12.12
CA ILE A 162 21.33 5.52 -12.47
C ILE A 162 20.20 5.47 -11.43
N LEU A 163 20.49 5.69 -10.15
CA LEU A 163 19.46 5.67 -9.10
C LEU A 163 18.44 6.79 -9.33
N TRP A 164 18.94 8.00 -9.62
CA TRP A 164 18.11 9.16 -9.87
C TRP A 164 17.30 8.99 -11.16
N ALA A 165 17.93 8.50 -12.23
CA ALA A 165 17.23 8.16 -13.46
C ALA A 165 16.14 7.10 -13.24
N GLY A 166 16.40 6.08 -12.42
CA GLY A 166 15.43 5.06 -12.04
C GLY A 166 14.25 5.60 -11.24
N ILE A 167 14.49 6.50 -10.27
CA ILE A 167 13.43 7.19 -9.51
C ILE A 167 12.51 7.96 -10.46
N PHE A 168 13.09 8.74 -11.38
CA PHE A 168 12.30 9.49 -12.36
C PHE A 168 11.54 8.55 -13.31
N ALA A 169 12.19 7.49 -13.80
CA ALA A 169 11.57 6.53 -14.71
C ALA A 169 10.40 5.78 -14.06
N VAL A 170 10.53 5.34 -12.80
CA VAL A 170 9.46 4.66 -12.06
C VAL A 170 8.30 5.61 -11.80
N GLY A 171 8.57 6.82 -11.30
CA GLY A 171 7.52 7.81 -11.05
C GLY A 171 6.76 8.18 -12.32
N SER A 172 7.49 8.46 -13.41
CA SER A 172 6.91 8.83 -14.71
C SER A 172 6.14 7.66 -15.33
N GLY A 173 6.72 6.46 -15.31
CA GLY A 173 6.12 5.26 -15.88
C GLY A 173 4.83 4.87 -15.17
N ALA A 174 4.83 4.84 -13.83
CA ALA A 174 3.64 4.55 -13.05
C ALA A 174 2.53 5.59 -13.27
N PHE A 175 2.90 6.88 -13.31
CA PHE A 175 1.96 7.95 -13.62
C PHE A 175 1.34 7.78 -15.01
N LEU A 176 2.15 7.55 -16.04
CA LEU A 176 1.67 7.40 -17.42
C LEU A 176 0.77 6.18 -17.60
N VAL A 177 1.14 5.03 -17.04
CA VAL A 177 0.33 3.80 -17.12
C VAL A 177 -1.05 4.02 -16.54
N LEU A 178 -1.11 4.63 -15.36
CA LEU A 178 -2.38 4.79 -14.65
C LEU A 178 -3.19 5.96 -15.21
N LEU A 179 -2.56 7.04 -15.67
CA LEU A 179 -3.24 8.09 -16.44
C LEU A 179 -3.86 7.53 -17.73
N ALA A 180 -3.12 6.71 -18.47
CA ALA A 180 -3.60 6.11 -19.72
C ALA A 180 -4.76 5.14 -19.51
N LYS A 181 -4.67 4.26 -18.50
CA LYS A 181 -5.78 3.37 -18.07
C LYS A 181 -7.05 4.17 -17.86
N GLU A 182 -6.93 5.25 -17.12
CA GLU A 182 -8.05 6.01 -16.61
C GLU A 182 -8.66 6.95 -17.66
N GLN A 183 -7.84 7.49 -18.57
CA GLN A 183 -8.32 8.14 -19.80
C GLN A 183 -9.15 7.17 -20.65
N GLY A 184 -8.72 5.91 -20.75
CA GLY A 184 -9.46 4.85 -21.43
C GLY A 184 -10.83 4.60 -20.80
N GLU A 185 -10.89 4.43 -19.47
CA GLU A 185 -12.13 4.22 -18.72
C GLU A 185 -13.09 5.42 -18.81
N ALA A 186 -12.58 6.64 -18.75
CA ALA A 186 -13.37 7.86 -18.90
C ALA A 186 -13.97 8.00 -20.31
N ALA A 187 -13.22 7.62 -21.36
CA ALA A 187 -13.70 7.65 -22.74
C ALA A 187 -14.85 6.66 -23.00
N HIS A 188 -14.94 5.59 -22.21
CA HIS A 188 -15.93 4.52 -22.37
C HIS A 188 -17.05 4.58 -21.31
N ALA A 189 -17.03 5.59 -20.44
CA ALA A 189 -18.09 5.78 -19.45
C ALA A 189 -19.43 6.08 -20.16
N PRO A 190 -20.55 5.46 -19.74
CA PRO A 190 -21.85 5.75 -20.30
C PRO A 190 -22.14 7.25 -20.20
N LYS A 191 -22.52 7.89 -21.31
CA LYS A 191 -22.97 9.28 -21.27
C LYS A 191 -24.18 9.34 -20.34
N PRO A 192 -24.25 10.29 -19.39
CA PRO A 192 -25.42 10.44 -18.55
C PRO A 192 -26.65 10.57 -19.44
N GLY A 193 -27.64 9.70 -19.22
CA GLY A 193 -28.89 9.70 -19.97
C GLY A 193 -29.51 11.10 -19.91
N LYS A 194 -29.94 11.59 -21.08
CA LYS A 194 -30.77 12.78 -21.18
C LYS A 194 -32.12 12.54 -20.53
#